data_AF-A0A832AM51-F1
#
_entry.id   AF-A0A832AM51-F1
#
_cell.length_a   1.000
_cell.length_b   1.000
_cell.length_c   1.000
_cell.angle_alpha   90.00
_cell.angle_beta   90.00
_cell.angle_gamma   90.00
#
_symmetry.space_group_name_H-M   'P 1'
#
loop_
_entity.id
_entity.type
_entity.pdbx_description
1 polymer ?
#
loop_
_entity_poly.entity_id
_entity_poly.type
_entity_poly.pdbx_seq_one_letter_code
_entity_poly.pdbx_strand_id
1 'polypeptide(L)' 'MVCAFCGEKFSGKPIKQGGQVYCSIECADMAAEVVAEDEEYYDEETPELDSYDGEEDEY' A
#
# COMPACT_ATOMS: atom_id res chain seq x y z
N MET A 1 20.61 17.95 -2.40
CA MET A 1 19.64 16.95 -1.90
C MET A 1 18.54 16.79 -2.93
N VAL A 2 17.78 15.69 -2.89
CA VAL A 2 16.66 15.45 -3.83
C VAL A 2 15.40 15.32 -3.00
N CYS A 3 14.32 16.01 -3.39
CA CYS A 3 13.02 15.90 -2.72
C CYS A 3 12.45 14.52 -2.99
N ALA A 4 12.03 13.81 -1.95
CA ALA A 4 11.49 12.46 -2.10
C ALA A 4 10.07 12.45 -2.69
N PHE A 5 9.35 13.58 -2.64
CA PHE A 5 8.03 13.74 -3.24
C PHE A 5 8.10 14.16 -4.72
N CYS A 6 8.73 15.29 -5.04
CA CYS A 6 8.73 15.85 -6.40
C CYS A 6 10.00 15.54 -7.23
N GLY A 7 11.03 14.94 -6.63
CA GLY A 7 12.28 14.62 -7.33
C GLY A 7 13.18 15.81 -7.66
N GLU A 8 12.82 17.03 -7.26
CA GLU A 8 13.61 18.24 -7.50
C GLU A 8 14.92 18.23 -6.68
N LYS A 9 16.02 18.63 -7.31
CA LYS A 9 17.28 18.89 -6.61
C LYS A 9 17.22 20.23 -5.90
N PHE A 10 17.48 20.23 -4.59
CA PHE A 10 17.50 21.44 -3.77
C PHE A 10 18.71 21.49 -2.84
N SER A 11 19.08 22.73 -2.48
CA SER A 11 20.27 23.05 -1.67
C SER A 11 19.93 23.81 -0.36
N GLY A 12 18.64 24.02 -0.10
CA GLY A 12 18.14 24.72 1.09
C GLY A 12 18.08 23.86 2.35
N LYS A 13 17.42 24.39 3.40
CA LYS A 13 17.16 23.63 4.64
C LYS A 13 16.18 22.49 4.34
N PRO A 14 16.59 21.21 4.45
CA PRO A 14 15.72 20.09 4.18
C PRO A 14 14.72 19.88 5.31
N ILE A 15 13.49 19.54 4.96
CA ILE A 15 12.48 19.08 5.91
C ILE A 15 12.57 17.56 5.98
N LYS A 16 12.66 17.00 7.19
CA LYS A 16 12.76 15.56 7.43
C LYS A 16 11.49 15.06 8.10
N GLN A 17 10.78 14.14 7.45
CA GLN A 17 9.54 13.58 7.96
C GLN A 17 9.44 12.11 7.53
N GLY A 18 9.11 11.20 8.46
CA GLY A 18 9.04 9.76 8.18
C GLY A 18 10.33 9.13 7.63
N GLY A 19 11.51 9.71 7.95
CA GLY A 19 12.80 9.24 7.42
C GLY A 19 13.16 9.73 6.02
N GLN A 20 12.28 10.49 5.36
CA GLN A 20 12.51 11.06 4.03
C GLN A 20 12.82 12.56 4.09
N VAL A 21 13.33 13.13 2.97
CA VAL A 21 13.74 14.53 2.84
C VAL A 21 12.94 15.27 1.77
N TYR A 22 12.46 16.46 2.10
CA TYR A 22 11.59 17.27 1.25
C TYR A 22 12.14 18.68 1.03
N CYS A 23 11.85 19.26 -0.13
CA CYS A 23 12.27 20.61 -0.50
C CYS A 23 11.42 21.71 0.14
N SER A 24 10.16 21.42 0.49
CA SER A 24 9.20 22.34 1.11
C SER A 24 8.23 21.60 2.03
N ILE A 25 7.50 22.36 2.87
CA ILE A 25 6.51 21.78 3.81
C ILE A 25 5.33 21.18 3.06
N GLU A 26 4.93 21.77 1.95
CA GLU A 26 3.84 21.27 1.10
C GLU A 26 4.15 19.86 0.58
N CYS A 27 5.39 19.63 0.12
CA CYS A 27 5.83 18.29 -0.31
C CYS A 27 5.87 17.28 0.84
N ALA A 28 6.13 17.75 2.07
CA ALA A 28 6.19 16.89 3.25
C ALA A 28 4.78 16.50 3.72
N ASP A 29 3.85 17.44 3.70
CA ASP A 29 2.44 17.27 4.08
C ASP A 29 1.72 16.33 3.10
N MET A 30 1.84 16.59 1.78
CA MET A 30 1.27 15.72 0.75
C MET A 30 1.80 14.28 0.83
N ALA A 31 3.08 14.11 1.17
CA ALA A 31 3.66 12.77 1.34
C ALA A 31 3.18 12.05 2.60
N ALA A 32 2.74 12.79 3.64
CA ALA A 32 2.20 12.20 4.87
C ALA A 32 0.78 11.66 4.67
N GLU A 33 -0.02 12.30 3.80
CA GLU A 33 -1.40 11.87 3.52
C GLU A 33 -1.49 10.54 2.74
N VAL A 34 -0.45 10.16 2.00
CA VAL A 34 -0.48 8.95 1.14
C VAL A 34 -0.23 7.64 1.93
N VAL A 35 0.19 7.70 3.19
CA VAL A 35 0.58 6.51 3.97
C VAL A 35 -0.62 5.85 4.67
N ALA A 36 -1.86 6.29 4.40
CA ALA A 36 -3.04 5.85 5.14
C ALA A 36 -3.84 4.69 4.51
N GLU A 37 -3.51 4.17 3.31
CA GLU A 37 -4.46 3.30 2.57
C GLU A 37 -3.88 2.01 1.94
N ASP A 38 -2.90 1.33 2.53
CA ASP A 38 -2.42 0.05 1.94
C ASP A 38 -2.11 -1.04 2.96
N GLU A 39 -3.12 -1.53 3.71
CA GLU A 39 -2.99 -2.79 4.49
C GLU A 39 -4.28 -3.62 4.61
N GLU A 40 -5.18 -3.66 3.60
CA GLU A 40 -6.23 -4.71 3.56
C GLU A 40 -6.41 -5.33 2.17
N TYR A 41 -5.40 -6.12 1.75
CA TYR A 41 -5.59 -7.17 0.75
C TYR A 41 -5.72 -8.52 1.47
N TYR A 42 -6.94 -8.86 1.89
CA TYR A 42 -7.31 -10.21 2.33
C TYR A 42 -8.04 -10.90 1.17
N ASP A 43 -7.27 -11.60 0.33
CA ASP A 43 -7.80 -12.52 -0.69
C ASP A 43 -8.03 -13.87 -0.01
N GLU A 44 -9.20 -14.03 0.61
CA GLU A 44 -9.61 -15.31 1.20
C GLU A 44 -10.20 -16.20 0.10
N GLU A 45 -9.30 -16.85 -0.64
CA GLU A 45 -9.60 -17.95 -1.55
C GLU A 45 -10.24 -19.10 -0.73
N THR A 46 -11.58 -19.17 -0.73
CA THR A 46 -12.33 -20.33 -0.20
C THR A 46 -12.87 -21.14 -1.39
N PRO A 47 -12.11 -22.11 -1.92
CA PRO A 47 -12.68 -23.06 -2.88
C PRO A 47 -13.74 -23.91 -2.16
N GLU A 48 -14.99 -23.76 -2.59
CA GLU A 48 -16.11 -24.59 -2.17
C GLU A 48 -15.78 -26.05 -2.49
N LEU A 49 -15.41 -26.80 -1.46
CA LEU A 49 -15.09 -28.22 -1.57
C LEU A 49 -16.42 -28.98 -1.71
N ASP A 50 -16.81 -29.12 -2.98
CA ASP A 50 -17.90 -29.93 -3.52
C ASP A 50 -17.98 -31.28 -2.79
N SER A 51 -18.94 -31.39 -1.87
CA SER A 51 -19.31 -32.68 -1.28
C SER A 51 -20.14 -33.44 -2.30
N TYR A 52 -19.44 -34.08 -3.23
CA TYR A 52 -19.99 -35.08 -4.13
C TYR A 52 -20.22 -36.37 -3.35
N ASP A 53 -21.39 -36.48 -2.70
CA ASP A 53 -21.87 -37.75 -2.14
C ASP A 53 -22.64 -38.49 -3.23
N GLY A 54 -21.91 -39.31 -3.98
CA GLY A 54 -22.48 -40.23 -4.96
C GLY A 54 -23.06 -41.46 -4.27
N GLU A 55 -24.38 -41.51 -4.10
CA GLU A 55 -25.09 -42.77 -3.90
C GLU A 55 -25.59 -43.29 -5.26
N GLU A 56 -24.77 -44.16 -5.87
CA GLU A 56 -25.26 -45.23 -6.74
C GLU A 56 -25.74 -46.37 -5.84
N ASP A 57 -27.03 -46.73 -5.90
CA ASP A 57 -27.42 -48.12 -5.67
C ASP A 57 -28.60 -48.49 -6.59
N GLU A 58 -28.30 -49.40 -7.51
CA GLU A 58 -29.19 -50.07 -8.45
C GLU A 58 -30.11 -51.06 -7.72
N TYR A 59 -31.44 -50.94 -7.84
CA TYR A 59 -32.35 -52.08 -8.09
C TYR A 59 -33.79 -51.69 -8.48
#